data_AF-A0A7W4HTQ1-F1
#
_entry.id   AF-A0A7W4HTQ1-F1
#
_cell.length_a   1.000
_cell.length_b   1.000
_cell.length_c   1.000
_cell.angle_alpha   90.00
_cell.angle_beta   90.00
_cell.angle_gamma   90.00
#
_symmetry.space_group_name_H-M   'P 1'
#
loop_
_entity.id
_entity.type
_entity.pdbx_description
1 polymer ?
#
loop_
_entity_poly.entity_id
_entity_poly.type
_entity_poly.pdbx_seq_one_letter_code
_entity_poly.pdbx_strand_id
1 'polypeptide(L)'
;MGGQVKDYINIDPSTHRMKIIRWIALLIPLLLVAYSVFMQFSPLGKPTAVNMYAFYAVNICWVIIGFWQFFAAPRQPIGHIAGLIGYHILALTYVLTVSGFDMPLIYTWSALLLASSVYLGQSGINISIATLFAAASGSVIIHASDDKQVVSIVIHFLGTLIISYMVKMVISAQAIDQAELLRSQTAERLQRDRIVTIVNNLSDAIISTDRNGIISLYNASALNLFDTNTDLAGKCIDDFISIVDKNKELFKFADKLHSAKTTQYRDDLTAKISNESIRLGATYSPIRSTNSVSDDGYVIILRDITKQKSLDDERDEFISVVSHELRTPITIAEGSLSNVSLMIKRPDIPKERLINGISTAHEQIIFLARMVN
;
A
#
# COMPACT_ATOMS: atom_id res chain seq x y z
N MET A 1 2.45 4.73 16.78
CA MET A 1 2.91 3.48 17.41
C MET A 1 3.60 2.62 16.37
N GLY A 2 4.94 2.61 16.40
CA GLY A 2 5.75 1.68 15.64
C GLY A 2 5.95 0.42 16.49
N GLY A 3 5.60 -0.74 15.95
CA GLY A 3 5.75 -2.00 16.65
C GLY A 3 5.04 -3.11 15.90
N GLN A 4 5.82 -4.09 15.44
CA GLN A 4 5.38 -5.39 14.94
C GLN A 4 4.79 -5.44 13.52
N VAL A 5 5.64 -5.16 12.53
CA VAL A 5 5.62 -5.89 11.25
C VAL A 5 7.05 -6.34 10.93
N LYS A 6 7.60 -7.15 11.83
CA LYS A 6 8.70 -8.06 11.52
C LYS A 6 8.14 -9.45 11.77
N ASP A 7 8.45 -10.36 10.87
CA ASP A 7 8.14 -11.80 10.93
C ASP A 7 6.81 -12.23 10.33
N TYR A 8 6.59 -11.98 9.03
CA TYR A 8 5.97 -13.00 8.19
C TYR A 8 6.62 -13.00 6.79
N ILE A 9 7.33 -14.10 6.51
CA ILE A 9 7.73 -14.57 5.17
C ILE A 9 8.81 -13.72 4.47
N ASN A 10 10.01 -13.69 5.05
CA ASN A 10 11.22 -13.57 4.25
C ASN A 10 11.72 -14.99 3.91
N ILE A 11 10.93 -15.73 3.11
CA ILE A 11 11.46 -16.92 2.44
C ILE A 11 12.40 -16.35 1.39
N ASP A 12 13.69 -16.27 1.71
CA ASP A 12 14.70 -15.86 0.75
C ASP A 12 14.49 -16.67 -0.54
N PRO A 13 14.06 -16.02 -1.64
CA PRO A 13 13.75 -16.73 -2.87
C PRO A 13 15.00 -17.37 -3.48
N SER A 14 16.20 -17.10 -2.95
CA SER A 14 17.41 -17.88 -3.21
C SER A 14 17.29 -19.32 -2.72
N THR A 15 16.64 -19.59 -1.58
CA THR A 15 16.64 -20.92 -0.95
C THR A 15 15.83 -21.96 -1.72
N HIS A 16 14.64 -21.60 -2.20
CA HIS A 16 13.81 -22.49 -3.01
C HIS A 16 14.40 -22.70 -4.41
N ARG A 17 14.85 -21.62 -5.06
CA ARG A 17 15.53 -21.71 -6.36
C ARG A 17 16.79 -22.56 -6.28
N MET A 18 17.58 -22.40 -5.23
CA MET A 18 18.79 -23.21 -5.01
C MET A 18 18.47 -24.69 -4.73
N LYS A 19 17.39 -24.99 -3.99
CA LYS A 19 16.93 -26.38 -3.79
C LYS A 19 16.55 -27.04 -5.11
N ILE A 20 15.78 -26.35 -5.96
CA ILE A 20 15.37 -26.86 -7.28
C ILE A 20 16.60 -27.12 -8.15
N ILE A 21 17.54 -26.15 -8.22
CA ILE A 21 18.78 -26.30 -8.99
C ILE A 21 19.62 -27.49 -8.50
N ARG A 22 19.70 -27.73 -7.19
CA ARG A 22 20.42 -28.90 -6.64
C ARG A 22 19.79 -30.22 -7.05
N TRP A 23 18.46 -30.31 -7.03
CA TRP A 23 17.76 -31.52 -7.49
C TRP A 23 17.94 -31.76 -8.98
N ILE A 24 17.84 -30.71 -9.80
CA ILE A 24 18.11 -30.78 -11.25
C ILE A 24 19.54 -31.26 -11.51
N ALA A 25 20.52 -30.70 -10.78
CA ALA A 25 21.92 -31.07 -10.88
C ALA A 25 22.25 -32.49 -10.40
N LEU A 26 21.35 -33.18 -9.69
CA LEU A 26 21.49 -34.58 -9.30
C LEU A 26 20.75 -35.52 -10.26
N LEU A 27 19.50 -35.18 -10.58
CA LEU A 27 18.59 -36.05 -11.35
C LEU A 27 18.99 -36.15 -12.83
N ILE A 28 19.40 -35.04 -13.47
CA ILE A 28 19.80 -35.06 -14.88
C ILE A 28 21.04 -35.96 -15.11
N PRO A 29 22.14 -35.82 -14.34
CA PRO A 29 23.28 -36.74 -14.47
C PRO A 29 22.90 -38.20 -14.30
N LEU A 30 22.10 -38.52 -13.27
CA LEU A 30 21.65 -39.90 -13.01
C LEU A 30 20.81 -40.44 -14.18
N LEU A 31 19.94 -39.63 -14.75
CA LEU A 31 19.13 -40.00 -15.91
C LEU A 31 20.01 -40.25 -17.15
N LEU A 32 21.01 -39.40 -17.40
CA LEU A 32 21.97 -39.58 -18.50
C LEU A 32 22.80 -40.85 -18.32
N VAL A 33 23.29 -41.11 -17.11
CA VAL A 33 24.05 -42.34 -16.79
C VAL A 33 23.17 -43.58 -16.95
N ALA A 34 21.92 -43.55 -16.48
CA ALA A 34 21.00 -44.68 -16.66
C ALA A 34 20.73 -44.96 -18.14
N TYR A 35 20.54 -43.91 -18.95
CA TYR A 35 20.38 -44.04 -20.39
C TYR A 35 21.62 -44.61 -21.08
N SER A 36 22.81 -44.12 -20.75
CA SER A 36 24.05 -44.58 -21.36
C SER A 36 24.34 -46.06 -21.03
N VAL A 37 24.13 -46.47 -19.78
CA VAL A 37 24.25 -47.87 -19.34
C VAL A 37 23.25 -48.74 -20.07
N PHE A 38 21.99 -48.31 -20.19
CA PHE A 38 20.99 -49.04 -20.95
C PHE A 38 21.42 -49.21 -22.41
N MET A 39 21.84 -48.15 -23.10
CA MET A 39 22.26 -48.24 -24.50
C MET A 39 23.52 -49.08 -24.71
N GLN A 40 24.45 -49.11 -23.75
CA GLN A 40 25.69 -49.86 -23.85
C GLN A 40 25.51 -51.37 -23.68
N PHE A 41 24.56 -51.79 -22.84
CA PHE A 41 24.34 -53.21 -22.50
C PHE A 41 23.01 -53.78 -23.01
N SER A 42 22.16 -52.96 -23.62
CA SER A 42 20.88 -53.42 -24.17
C SER A 42 21.08 -54.19 -25.48
N PRO A 43 20.42 -55.35 -25.65
CA PRO A 43 20.45 -56.11 -26.90
C PRO A 43 19.71 -55.41 -28.06
N LEU A 44 19.03 -54.30 -27.80
CA LEU A 44 18.22 -53.55 -28.78
C LEU A 44 18.99 -52.39 -29.45
N GLY A 45 20.17 -52.03 -28.96
CA GLY A 45 20.94 -50.88 -29.43
C GLY A 45 22.33 -51.26 -29.96
N LYS A 46 22.87 -50.46 -30.88
CA LYS A 46 24.32 -50.48 -31.15
C LYS A 46 25.02 -49.69 -30.03
N PRO A 47 26.12 -50.19 -29.46
CA PRO A 47 26.88 -49.42 -28.47
C PRO A 47 27.34 -48.11 -29.10
N THR A 48 26.94 -47.00 -28.49
CA THR A 48 27.23 -45.64 -28.96
C THR A 48 28.56 -45.11 -28.45
N ALA A 49 29.16 -45.77 -27.46
CA ALA A 49 30.41 -45.34 -26.87
C ALA A 49 31.60 -45.57 -27.81
N VAL A 50 32.41 -44.52 -27.99
CA VAL A 50 33.63 -44.57 -28.81
C VAL A 50 34.69 -45.49 -28.17
N ASN A 51 34.77 -45.49 -26.84
CA ASN A 51 35.69 -46.33 -26.06
C ASN A 51 35.12 -46.64 -24.68
N MET A 52 35.26 -47.90 -24.23
CA MET A 52 34.82 -48.37 -22.91
C MET A 52 35.49 -47.61 -21.74
N TYR A 53 36.75 -47.18 -21.88
CA TYR A 53 37.40 -46.35 -20.86
C TYR A 53 36.74 -44.98 -20.71
N ALA A 54 36.42 -44.32 -21.83
CA ALA A 54 35.73 -43.03 -21.83
C ALA A 54 34.31 -43.17 -21.28
N PHE A 55 33.61 -44.26 -21.62
CA PHE A 55 32.30 -44.59 -21.07
C PHE A 55 32.29 -44.62 -19.54
N TYR A 56 33.17 -45.39 -18.90
CA TYR A 56 33.20 -45.46 -17.45
C TYR A 56 33.66 -44.14 -16.82
N ALA A 57 34.70 -43.51 -17.36
CA ALA A 57 35.23 -42.26 -16.82
C ALA A 57 34.18 -41.15 -16.79
N VAL A 58 33.48 -40.92 -17.91
CA VAL A 58 32.49 -39.83 -18.01
C VAL A 58 31.26 -40.11 -17.14
N ASN A 59 30.75 -41.34 -17.11
CA ASN A 59 29.59 -41.68 -16.27
C ASN A 59 29.91 -41.58 -14.78
N ILE A 60 31.10 -42.02 -14.35
CA ILE A 60 31.54 -41.85 -12.95
C ILE A 60 31.65 -40.36 -12.60
N CYS A 61 32.24 -39.54 -13.49
CA CYS A 61 32.32 -38.10 -13.29
C CYS A 61 30.94 -37.43 -13.17
N TRP A 62 29.95 -37.84 -13.97
CA TRP A 62 28.57 -37.35 -13.87
C TRP A 62 27.93 -37.64 -12.50
N VAL A 63 28.13 -38.85 -11.98
CA VAL A 63 27.64 -39.21 -10.63
C VAL A 63 28.36 -38.40 -9.56
N ILE A 64 29.69 -38.32 -9.62
CA ILE A 64 30.49 -37.58 -8.63
C ILE A 64 30.09 -36.10 -8.61
N ILE A 65 30.02 -35.44 -9.76
CA ILE A 65 29.69 -34.01 -9.81
C ILE A 65 28.25 -33.74 -9.37
N GLY A 66 27.31 -34.63 -9.70
CA GLY A 66 25.90 -34.50 -9.29
C GLY A 66 25.73 -34.63 -7.78
N PHE A 67 26.36 -35.64 -7.16
CA PHE A 67 26.35 -35.83 -5.71
C PHE A 67 27.12 -34.72 -4.99
N TRP A 68 28.28 -34.30 -5.50
CA TRP A 68 29.06 -33.21 -4.93
C TRP A 68 28.26 -31.90 -4.96
N GLN A 69 27.61 -31.58 -6.08
CA GLN A 69 26.77 -30.39 -6.20
C GLN A 69 25.53 -30.45 -5.30
N PHE A 70 24.99 -31.64 -5.01
CA PHE A 70 23.83 -31.79 -4.13
C PHE A 70 24.19 -31.62 -2.64
N PHE A 71 25.23 -32.31 -2.18
CA PHE A 71 25.62 -32.36 -0.76
C PHE A 71 26.61 -31.25 -0.35
N ALA A 72 27.53 -30.90 -1.23
CA ALA A 72 28.62 -29.96 -0.98
C ALA A 72 28.56 -28.70 -1.86
N ALA A 73 27.34 -28.32 -2.29
CA ALA A 73 27.10 -27.17 -3.15
C ALA A 73 27.87 -25.93 -2.65
N PRO A 74 28.61 -25.23 -3.53
CA PRO A 74 29.34 -24.04 -3.15
C PRO A 74 28.41 -22.99 -2.52
N ARG A 75 28.84 -22.38 -1.42
CA ARG A 75 28.11 -21.24 -0.82
C ARG A 75 28.45 -19.91 -1.49
N GLN A 76 29.53 -19.87 -2.26
CA GLN A 76 30.03 -18.67 -2.93
C GLN A 76 29.70 -18.70 -4.43
N PRO A 77 29.46 -17.51 -5.04
CA PRO A 77 29.09 -17.40 -6.46
C PRO A 77 30.14 -17.99 -7.40
N ILE A 78 31.42 -17.83 -7.07
CA ILE A 78 32.55 -18.38 -7.86
C ILE A 78 32.45 -19.90 -8.01
N GLY A 79 32.05 -20.60 -6.96
CA GLY A 79 31.91 -22.06 -7.02
C GLY A 79 30.75 -22.52 -7.90
N HIS A 80 29.64 -21.76 -7.97
CA HIS A 80 28.54 -22.06 -8.90
C HIS A 80 28.98 -21.92 -10.36
N ILE A 81 29.79 -20.91 -10.68
CA ILE A 81 30.34 -20.70 -12.02
C ILE A 81 31.31 -21.84 -12.39
N ALA A 82 32.19 -22.23 -11.47
CA ALA A 82 33.11 -23.36 -11.68
C ALA A 82 32.35 -24.69 -11.92
N GLY A 83 31.31 -24.95 -11.12
CA GLY A 83 30.44 -26.12 -11.31
C GLY A 83 29.74 -26.10 -12.67
N LEU A 84 29.21 -24.94 -13.07
CA LEU A 84 28.56 -24.77 -14.37
C LEU A 84 29.52 -25.04 -15.55
N ILE A 85 30.75 -24.54 -15.48
CA ILE A 85 31.78 -24.83 -16.49
C ILE A 85 32.06 -26.34 -16.53
N GLY A 86 32.20 -26.98 -15.37
CA GLY A 86 32.36 -28.43 -15.26
C GLY A 86 31.21 -29.20 -15.93
N TYR A 87 29.97 -28.77 -15.73
CA TYR A 87 28.80 -29.37 -16.38
C TYR A 87 28.81 -29.22 -17.90
N HIS A 88 29.24 -28.08 -18.45
CA HIS A 88 29.36 -27.92 -19.91
C HIS A 88 30.46 -28.78 -20.51
N ILE A 89 31.61 -28.88 -19.84
CA ILE A 89 32.71 -29.75 -20.27
C ILE A 89 32.25 -31.21 -20.25
N LEU A 90 31.65 -31.66 -19.15
CA LEU A 90 31.15 -33.03 -19.02
C LEU A 90 30.03 -33.34 -20.01
N ALA A 91 29.08 -32.42 -20.23
CA ALA A 91 28.01 -32.61 -21.21
C ALA A 91 28.55 -32.70 -22.64
N LEU A 92 29.51 -31.85 -23.00
CA LEU A 92 30.20 -31.92 -24.28
C LEU A 92 30.93 -33.25 -24.44
N THR A 93 31.76 -33.65 -23.46
CA THR A 93 32.49 -34.92 -23.52
C THR A 93 31.55 -36.13 -23.56
N TYR A 94 30.45 -36.10 -22.81
CA TYR A 94 29.45 -37.16 -22.80
C TYR A 94 28.79 -37.33 -24.18
N VAL A 95 28.35 -36.24 -24.80
CA VAL A 95 27.78 -36.29 -26.16
C VAL A 95 28.79 -36.82 -27.17
N LEU A 96 30.06 -36.39 -27.08
CA LEU A 96 31.09 -36.76 -28.05
C LEU A 96 31.68 -38.17 -27.87
N THR A 97 31.57 -38.78 -26.69
CA THR A 97 32.26 -40.06 -26.40
C THR A 97 31.36 -41.19 -25.94
N VAL A 98 30.16 -40.88 -25.45
CA VAL A 98 29.26 -41.85 -24.81
C VAL A 98 27.97 -42.03 -25.59
N SER A 99 27.21 -40.96 -25.82
CA SER A 99 25.83 -41.07 -26.30
C SER A 99 25.61 -40.72 -27.76
N GLY A 100 26.40 -39.81 -28.34
CA GLY A 100 25.99 -39.07 -29.53
C GLY A 100 24.97 -37.96 -29.22
N PHE A 101 24.76 -37.06 -30.19
CA PHE A 101 23.85 -35.92 -30.04
C PHE A 101 22.38 -36.27 -30.34
N ASP A 102 22.14 -37.30 -31.15
CA ASP A 102 20.81 -37.79 -31.57
C ASP A 102 20.07 -38.57 -30.47
N MET A 103 20.51 -38.46 -29.22
CA MET A 103 19.82 -39.07 -28.08
C MET A 103 18.54 -38.29 -27.72
N PRO A 104 17.44 -39.00 -27.33
CA PRO A 104 16.21 -38.34 -26.90
C PRO A 104 16.38 -37.40 -25.69
N LEU A 105 17.40 -37.63 -24.87
CA LEU A 105 17.67 -36.85 -23.66
C LEU A 105 18.49 -35.57 -23.90
N ILE A 106 18.86 -35.25 -25.14
CA ILE A 106 19.62 -34.03 -25.46
C ILE A 106 18.89 -32.75 -25.04
N TYR A 107 17.55 -32.78 -24.98
CA TYR A 107 16.74 -31.67 -24.50
C TYR A 107 16.98 -31.31 -23.03
N THR A 108 17.60 -32.19 -22.23
CA THR A 108 18.06 -31.86 -20.86
C THR A 108 19.11 -30.74 -20.86
N TRP A 109 19.78 -30.48 -21.98
CA TRP A 109 20.65 -29.32 -22.17
C TRP A 109 19.91 -27.99 -21.99
N SER A 110 18.59 -27.95 -22.19
CA SER A 110 17.77 -26.76 -21.89
C SER A 110 17.84 -26.36 -20.42
N ALA A 111 17.97 -27.32 -19.50
CA ALA A 111 18.18 -27.05 -18.09
C ALA A 111 19.57 -26.46 -17.82
N LEU A 112 20.60 -26.93 -18.55
CA LEU A 112 21.96 -26.38 -18.46
C LEU A 112 22.03 -24.95 -19.00
N LEU A 113 21.33 -24.68 -20.11
CA LEU A 113 21.19 -23.33 -20.65
C LEU A 113 20.45 -22.41 -19.68
N LEU A 114 19.35 -22.90 -19.11
CA LEU A 114 18.59 -22.16 -18.10
C LEU A 114 19.48 -21.83 -16.89
N ALA A 115 20.20 -22.81 -16.34
CA ALA A 115 21.12 -22.59 -15.24
C ALA A 115 22.19 -21.54 -15.60
N SER A 116 22.73 -21.60 -16.82
CA SER A 116 23.68 -20.61 -17.33
C SER A 116 23.09 -19.21 -17.39
N SER A 117 21.84 -19.08 -17.85
CA SER A 117 21.14 -17.79 -17.89
C SER A 117 20.90 -17.20 -16.50
N VAL A 118 20.64 -18.05 -15.50
CA VAL A 118 20.40 -17.62 -14.12
C VAL A 118 21.69 -17.12 -13.44
N TYR A 119 22.82 -17.81 -13.64
CA TYR A 119 24.07 -17.47 -12.96
C TYR A 119 24.96 -16.45 -13.70
N LEU A 120 24.95 -16.46 -15.04
CA LEU A 120 25.84 -15.64 -15.88
C LEU A 120 25.08 -14.72 -16.84
N GLY A 121 23.75 -14.65 -16.75
CA GLY A 121 22.93 -13.79 -17.61
C GLY A 121 23.09 -14.13 -19.10
N GLN A 122 23.18 -13.09 -19.94
CA GLN A 122 23.30 -13.26 -21.39
C GLN A 122 24.61 -13.94 -21.81
N SER A 123 25.72 -13.71 -21.10
CA SER A 123 27.00 -14.38 -21.36
C SER A 123 26.90 -15.89 -21.14
N GLY A 124 26.17 -16.32 -20.10
CA GLY A 124 25.91 -17.73 -19.85
C GLY A 124 25.13 -18.41 -20.97
N ILE A 125 24.11 -17.73 -21.50
CA ILE A 125 23.34 -18.22 -22.65
C ILE A 125 24.26 -18.42 -23.85
N ASN A 126 25.10 -17.43 -24.16
CA ASN A 126 26.02 -17.50 -25.29
C ASN A 126 27.01 -18.67 -25.16
N ILE A 127 27.55 -18.89 -23.95
CA ILE A 127 28.43 -20.04 -23.66
C ILE A 127 27.68 -21.37 -23.85
N SER A 128 26.46 -21.48 -23.31
CA SER A 128 25.68 -22.72 -23.42
C SER A 128 25.25 -23.03 -24.85
N ILE A 129 24.96 -22.02 -25.67
CA ILE A 129 24.63 -22.20 -27.10
C ILE A 129 25.89 -22.58 -27.88
N ALA A 130 27.02 -21.92 -27.62
CA ALA A 130 28.28 -22.24 -28.29
C ALA A 130 28.75 -23.68 -28.00
N THR A 131 28.62 -24.12 -26.75
CA THR A 131 28.95 -25.50 -26.34
C THR A 131 27.96 -26.53 -26.91
N LEU A 132 26.67 -26.21 -26.99
CA LEU A 132 25.67 -27.06 -27.67
C LEU A 132 25.99 -27.19 -29.16
N PHE A 133 26.36 -26.09 -29.82
CA PHE A 133 26.77 -26.10 -31.22
C PHE A 133 28.03 -26.94 -31.43
N ALA A 134 29.05 -26.76 -30.59
CA ALA A 134 30.26 -27.58 -30.63
C ALA A 134 29.95 -29.08 -30.43
N ALA A 135 29.00 -29.42 -29.54
CA ALA A 135 28.56 -30.80 -29.33
C ALA A 135 27.85 -31.37 -30.58
N ALA A 136 26.96 -30.59 -31.21
CA ALA A 136 26.28 -31.01 -32.43
C ALA A 136 27.27 -31.21 -33.58
N SER A 137 28.15 -30.23 -33.83
CA SER A 137 29.17 -30.31 -34.89
C SER A 137 30.13 -31.47 -34.67
N GLY A 138 30.63 -31.65 -33.44
CA GLY A 138 31.51 -32.77 -33.12
C GLY A 138 30.80 -34.12 -33.26
N SER A 139 29.52 -34.21 -32.92
CA SER A 139 28.75 -35.44 -33.11
C SER A 139 28.51 -35.78 -34.58
N VAL A 140 28.36 -34.79 -35.46
CA VAL A 140 28.30 -35.03 -36.91
C VAL A 140 29.60 -35.66 -37.39
N ILE A 141 30.75 -35.16 -36.92
CA ILE A 141 32.07 -35.66 -37.35
C ILE A 141 32.35 -37.08 -36.82
N ILE A 142 31.96 -37.37 -35.57
CA ILE A 142 32.34 -38.62 -34.88
C ILE A 142 31.32 -39.73 -35.08
N HIS A 143 30.01 -39.41 -35.03
CA HIS A 143 28.95 -40.42 -34.93
C HIS A 143 28.08 -40.53 -36.19
N ALA A 144 28.04 -39.51 -37.05
CA ALA A 144 27.19 -39.59 -38.23
C ALA A 144 27.80 -40.50 -39.29
N SER A 145 27.11 -41.60 -39.57
CA SER A 145 27.46 -42.61 -40.58
C SER A 145 26.65 -42.46 -41.86
N ASP A 146 25.51 -41.75 -41.82
CA ASP A 146 24.64 -41.48 -42.95
C ASP A 146 23.98 -40.09 -42.87
N ASP A 147 23.39 -39.65 -43.97
CA ASP A 147 22.69 -38.36 -44.05
C ASP A 147 21.48 -38.30 -43.09
N LYS A 148 20.88 -39.45 -42.76
CA LYS A 148 19.73 -39.51 -41.84
C LYS A 148 20.13 -39.12 -40.43
N GLN A 149 21.30 -39.56 -39.96
CA GLN A 149 21.84 -39.17 -38.65
C GLN A 149 22.22 -37.69 -38.62
N VAL A 150 22.79 -37.15 -39.70
CA VAL A 150 23.05 -35.70 -39.80
C VAL A 150 21.75 -34.90 -39.68
N VAL A 151 20.71 -35.29 -40.41
CA VAL A 151 19.39 -34.64 -40.32
C VAL A 151 18.80 -34.79 -38.92
N SER A 152 18.92 -35.97 -38.29
CA SER A 152 18.47 -36.20 -36.91
C SER A 152 19.18 -35.26 -35.91
N ILE A 153 20.49 -35.10 -36.00
CA ILE A 153 21.27 -34.19 -35.14
C ILE A 153 20.80 -32.75 -35.31
N VAL A 154 20.59 -32.30 -36.56
CA VAL A 154 20.09 -30.95 -36.84
C VAL A 154 18.70 -30.73 -36.23
N ILE A 155 17.79 -31.69 -36.35
CA ILE A 155 16.44 -31.61 -35.76
C ILE A 155 16.52 -31.52 -34.24
N HIS A 156 17.32 -32.38 -33.59
CA HIS A 156 17.51 -32.35 -32.14
C HIS A 156 18.14 -31.03 -31.66
N PHE A 157 19.07 -30.47 -32.44
CA PHE A 157 19.73 -29.20 -32.13
C PHE A 157 18.73 -28.04 -32.17
N LEU A 158 17.95 -27.95 -33.26
CA LEU A 158 16.90 -26.95 -33.40
C LEU A 158 15.82 -27.10 -32.32
N GLY A 159 15.37 -28.33 -32.04
CA GLY A 159 14.41 -28.61 -30.99
C GLY A 159 14.92 -28.19 -29.60
N THR A 160 16.19 -28.45 -29.30
CA THR A 160 16.82 -28.05 -28.03
C THR A 160 16.90 -26.53 -27.91
N LEU A 161 17.23 -25.81 -28.98
CA LEU A 161 17.21 -24.35 -28.99
C LEU A 161 15.80 -23.77 -28.79
N ILE A 162 14.80 -24.34 -29.47
CA ILE A 162 13.39 -23.89 -29.34
C ILE A 162 12.90 -24.08 -27.91
N ILE A 163 13.08 -25.28 -27.33
CA ILE A 163 12.67 -25.57 -25.94
C ILE A 163 13.38 -24.63 -24.98
N SER A 164 14.69 -24.44 -25.13
CA SER A 164 15.48 -23.55 -24.28
C SER A 164 14.99 -22.10 -24.35
N TYR A 165 14.68 -21.61 -25.55
CA TYR A 165 14.15 -20.27 -25.75
C TYR A 165 12.75 -20.11 -25.16
N MET A 166 11.85 -21.08 -25.36
CA MET A 166 10.51 -21.07 -24.76
C MET A 166 10.56 -21.03 -23.24
N VAL A 167 11.38 -21.89 -22.61
CA VAL A 167 11.55 -21.90 -21.15
C VAL A 167 12.08 -20.55 -20.65
N LYS A 168 13.06 -19.96 -21.34
CA LYS A 168 13.56 -18.60 -21.00
C LYS A 168 12.46 -17.55 -21.11
N MET A 169 11.65 -17.58 -22.16
CA MET A 169 10.57 -16.62 -22.37
C MET A 169 9.52 -16.71 -21.26
N VAL A 170 9.09 -17.92 -20.89
CA VAL A 170 8.12 -18.14 -19.80
C VAL A 170 8.65 -17.57 -18.48
N ILE A 171 9.91 -17.85 -18.13
CA ILE A 171 10.50 -17.35 -16.89
C ILE A 171 10.66 -15.82 -16.91
N SER A 172 11.02 -15.26 -18.06
CA SER A 172 11.13 -13.80 -18.24
C SER A 172 9.76 -13.12 -18.09
N ALA A 173 8.71 -13.70 -18.68
CA ALA A 173 7.34 -13.19 -18.57
C ALA A 173 6.86 -13.22 -17.11
N GLN A 174 7.04 -14.35 -16.41
CA GLN A 174 6.69 -14.47 -14.99
C GLN A 174 7.43 -13.45 -14.11
N ALA A 175 8.70 -13.17 -14.41
CA ALA A 175 9.48 -12.19 -13.69
C ALA A 175 8.95 -10.75 -13.88
N ILE A 176 8.46 -10.43 -15.09
CA ILE A 176 7.83 -9.14 -15.40
C ILE A 176 6.50 -9.00 -14.64
N ASP A 177 5.62 -10.01 -14.72
CA ASP A 177 4.31 -10.00 -14.05
C ASP A 177 4.46 -9.87 -12.53
N GLN A 178 5.43 -10.58 -11.94
CA GLN A 178 5.72 -10.49 -10.51
C GLN A 178 6.25 -9.09 -10.13
N ALA A 179 7.10 -8.49 -10.97
CA ALA A 179 7.60 -7.14 -10.72
C ALA A 179 6.48 -6.09 -10.82
N GLU A 180 5.55 -6.25 -11.76
CA GLU A 180 4.38 -5.38 -11.89
C GLU A 180 3.43 -5.51 -10.70
N LEU A 181 3.14 -6.74 -10.25
CA LEU A 181 2.32 -6.99 -9.06
C LEU A 181 2.93 -6.32 -7.81
N LEU A 182 4.24 -6.50 -7.58
CA LEU A 182 4.92 -5.88 -6.45
C LEU A 182 4.90 -4.35 -6.51
N ARG A 183 5.03 -3.76 -7.71
CA ARG A 183 4.90 -2.31 -7.91
C ARG A 183 3.49 -1.83 -7.59
N SER A 184 2.46 -2.54 -8.06
CA SER A 184 1.06 -2.22 -7.78
C SER A 184 0.75 -2.26 -6.29
N GLN A 185 1.16 -3.34 -5.59
CA GLN A 185 1.01 -3.47 -4.14
C GLN A 185 1.73 -2.36 -3.37
N THR A 186 2.94 -2.00 -3.81
CA THR A 186 3.71 -0.90 -3.19
C THR A 186 3.02 0.43 -3.39
N ALA A 187 2.51 0.71 -4.60
CA ALA A 187 1.79 1.94 -4.91
C ALA A 187 0.50 2.05 -4.09
N GLU A 188 -0.28 0.97 -4.00
CA GLU A 188 -1.50 0.91 -3.18
C GLU A 188 -1.19 1.17 -1.70
N ARG A 189 -0.13 0.54 -1.18
CA ARG A 189 0.32 0.75 0.20
C ARG A 189 0.69 2.21 0.45
N LEU A 190 1.46 2.82 -0.45
CA LEU A 190 1.83 4.24 -0.34
C LEU A 190 0.61 5.16 -0.39
N GLN A 191 -0.40 4.86 -1.22
CA GLN A 191 -1.65 5.61 -1.25
C GLN A 191 -2.43 5.47 0.07
N ARG A 192 -2.54 4.25 0.61
CA ARG A 192 -3.17 4.01 1.91
C ARG A 192 -2.45 4.76 3.03
N ASP A 193 -1.11 4.65 3.11
CA ASP A 193 -0.29 5.34 4.12
C ASP A 193 -0.43 6.86 4.01
N ARG A 194 -0.52 7.41 2.79
CA ARG A 194 -0.76 8.84 2.56
C ARG A 194 -2.13 9.27 3.06
N ILE A 195 -3.19 8.49 2.82
CA ILE A 195 -4.54 8.78 3.32
C ILE A 195 -4.54 8.77 4.86
N VAL A 196 -3.97 7.73 5.47
CA VAL A 196 -3.84 7.62 6.94
C VAL A 196 -3.07 8.81 7.51
N THR A 197 -1.99 9.22 6.86
CA THR A 197 -1.20 10.38 7.28
C THR A 197 -2.02 11.67 7.19
N ILE A 198 -2.73 11.90 6.08
CA ILE A 198 -3.59 13.08 5.92
C ILE A 198 -4.66 13.11 7.02
N VAL A 199 -5.37 12.00 7.21
CA VAL A 199 -6.46 11.89 8.20
C VAL A 199 -5.95 12.10 9.63
N ASN A 200 -4.75 11.61 9.97
CA ASN A 200 -4.14 11.81 11.29
C ASN A 200 -3.58 13.22 11.53
N ASN A 201 -3.33 14.01 10.49
CA ASN A 201 -2.87 15.39 10.61
C ASN A 201 -4.04 16.41 10.59
N LEU A 202 -5.28 15.97 10.37
CA LEU A 202 -6.45 16.84 10.49
C LEU A 202 -6.72 17.16 11.96
N SER A 203 -6.97 18.42 12.28
CA SER A 203 -7.26 18.86 13.65
C SER A 203 -8.61 18.36 14.19
N ASP A 204 -9.55 18.09 13.30
CA ASP A 204 -10.87 17.55 13.69
C ASP A 204 -10.75 16.07 14.05
N ALA A 205 -11.50 15.67 15.08
CA ALA A 205 -11.64 14.27 15.44
C ALA A 205 -12.53 13.56 14.42
N ILE A 206 -11.99 12.53 13.77
CA ILE A 206 -12.70 11.73 12.77
C ILE A 206 -12.85 10.32 13.31
N ILE A 207 -14.09 9.84 13.34
CA ILE A 207 -14.48 8.55 13.91
C ILE A 207 -15.40 7.85 12.93
N SER A 208 -15.11 6.60 12.63
CA SER A 208 -16.00 5.69 11.91
C SER A 208 -16.62 4.72 12.91
N THR A 209 -17.91 4.47 12.77
CA THR A 209 -18.68 3.56 13.64
C THR A 209 -19.45 2.56 12.80
N ASP A 210 -19.83 1.43 13.38
CA ASP A 210 -20.87 0.57 12.82
C ASP A 210 -22.27 1.18 13.01
N ARG A 211 -23.33 0.42 12.70
CA ARG A 211 -24.71 0.91 12.87
C ARG A 211 -25.10 1.16 14.33
N ASN A 212 -24.48 0.47 15.28
CA ASN A 212 -24.79 0.55 16.70
C ASN A 212 -23.93 1.60 17.43
N GLY A 213 -23.12 2.38 16.70
CA GLY A 213 -22.22 3.36 17.29
C GLY A 213 -20.93 2.77 17.87
N ILE A 214 -20.58 1.52 17.52
CA ILE A 214 -19.31 0.89 17.91
C ILE A 214 -18.20 1.41 17.00
N ILE A 215 -17.15 1.96 17.58
CA ILE A 215 -16.04 2.57 16.84
C ILE A 215 -15.25 1.48 16.09
N SER A 216 -15.08 1.69 14.79
CA SER A 216 -14.27 0.84 13.90
C SER A 216 -12.93 1.47 13.55
N LEU A 217 -12.90 2.78 13.31
CA LEU A 217 -11.68 3.54 12.99
C LEU A 217 -11.75 4.92 13.62
N TYR A 218 -10.59 5.50 13.94
CA TYR A 218 -10.48 6.84 14.45
C TYR A 218 -9.10 7.43 14.12
N ASN A 219 -9.00 8.77 14.09
CA ASN A 219 -7.73 9.47 13.89
C ASN A 219 -7.09 9.90 15.23
N ALA A 220 -5.84 10.37 15.17
CA ALA A 220 -5.13 10.87 16.35
C ALA A 220 -5.86 12.02 17.07
N SER A 221 -6.57 12.88 16.34
CA SER A 221 -7.32 13.99 16.91
C SER A 221 -8.53 13.54 17.73
N ALA A 222 -9.12 12.38 17.46
CA ALA A 222 -10.15 11.79 18.31
C ALA A 222 -9.62 11.41 19.71
N LEU A 223 -8.40 10.86 19.79
CA LEU A 223 -7.75 10.57 21.07
C LEU A 223 -7.46 11.86 21.85
N ASN A 224 -6.97 12.88 21.16
CA ASN A 224 -6.69 14.18 21.77
C ASN A 224 -7.97 14.85 22.27
N LEU A 225 -9.06 14.81 21.48
CA LEU A 225 -10.34 15.40 21.86
C LEU A 225 -10.93 14.71 23.09
N PHE A 226 -10.88 13.38 23.16
CA PHE A 226 -11.36 12.61 24.31
C PHE A 226 -10.38 12.56 25.48
N ASP A 227 -9.21 13.20 25.36
CA ASP A 227 -8.14 13.20 26.35
C ASP A 227 -7.80 11.79 26.86
N THR A 228 -7.64 10.85 25.93
CA THR A 228 -7.41 9.43 26.24
C THR A 228 -6.31 8.82 25.40
N ASN A 229 -5.52 7.94 26.02
CA ASN A 229 -4.53 7.09 25.34
C ASN A 229 -5.06 5.67 25.10
N THR A 230 -6.32 5.39 25.46
CA THR A 230 -6.90 4.07 25.28
C THR A 230 -7.33 3.85 23.85
N ASP A 231 -7.21 2.60 23.38
CA ASP A 231 -7.78 2.22 22.08
C ASP A 231 -9.31 2.38 22.15
N LEU A 232 -9.84 3.10 21.16
CA LEU A 232 -11.26 3.39 21.03
C LEU A 232 -11.99 2.28 20.25
N ALA A 233 -11.26 1.50 19.43
CA ALA A 233 -11.85 0.50 18.56
C ALA A 233 -12.60 -0.57 19.36
N GLY A 234 -13.78 -0.96 18.87
CA GLY A 234 -14.64 -1.97 19.49
C GLY A 234 -15.46 -1.49 20.69
N LYS A 235 -15.41 -0.20 21.04
CA LYS A 235 -16.20 0.41 22.12
C LYS A 235 -17.25 1.37 21.57
N CYS A 236 -18.29 1.67 22.36
CA CYS A 236 -19.32 2.62 21.94
C CYS A 236 -18.79 4.04 22.04
N ILE A 237 -19.11 4.89 21.06
CA ILE A 237 -18.69 6.31 21.07
C ILE A 237 -19.23 7.07 22.28
N ASP A 238 -20.46 6.75 22.72
CA ASP A 238 -21.12 7.41 23.84
C ASP A 238 -20.48 7.09 25.20
N ASP A 239 -19.59 6.09 25.27
CA ASP A 239 -18.84 5.74 26.49
C ASP A 239 -17.71 6.74 26.79
N PHE A 240 -17.21 7.44 25.77
CA PHE A 240 -16.06 8.34 25.88
C PHE A 240 -16.45 9.80 26.06
N ILE A 241 -17.68 10.16 25.70
CA ILE A 241 -18.11 11.55 25.70
C ILE A 241 -19.56 11.68 26.15
N SER A 242 -19.77 12.44 27.21
CA SER A 242 -21.10 12.84 27.66
C SER A 242 -21.45 14.17 27.02
N ILE A 243 -22.36 14.13 26.04
CA ILE A 243 -22.80 15.31 25.29
C ILE A 243 -24.20 15.70 25.72
N VAL A 244 -24.41 17.00 25.91
CA VAL A 244 -25.73 17.59 26.07
C VAL A 244 -25.98 18.63 24.98
N ASP A 245 -27.24 18.84 24.62
CA ASP A 245 -27.61 19.92 23.71
C ASP A 245 -27.88 21.25 24.44
N LYS A 246 -28.28 22.28 23.69
CA LYS A 246 -28.64 23.60 24.24
C LYS A 246 -29.70 23.57 25.34
N ASN A 247 -30.59 22.57 25.33
CA ASN A 247 -31.66 22.39 26.32
C ASN A 247 -31.19 21.58 27.53
N LYS A 248 -29.91 21.17 27.57
CA LYS A 248 -29.31 20.27 28.55
C LYS A 248 -29.87 18.84 28.50
N GLU A 249 -30.42 18.44 27.35
CA GLU A 249 -30.84 17.05 27.12
C GLU A 249 -29.64 16.20 26.69
N LEU A 250 -29.57 14.96 27.18
CA LEU A 250 -28.49 14.04 26.83
C LEU A 250 -28.56 13.70 25.32
N PHE A 251 -27.45 13.92 24.62
CA PHE A 251 -27.29 13.59 23.22
C PHE A 251 -26.45 12.33 23.09
N LYS A 252 -27.05 11.25 22.58
CA LYS A 252 -26.36 9.99 22.27
C LYS A 252 -26.24 9.80 20.77
N PHE A 253 -25.02 9.53 20.28
CA PHE A 253 -24.81 9.22 18.88
C PHE A 253 -25.48 7.91 18.49
N ALA A 254 -25.36 6.84 19.28
CA ALA A 254 -25.97 5.55 18.95
C ALA A 254 -27.45 5.66 18.56
N ASP A 255 -28.23 6.50 19.26
CA ASP A 255 -29.65 6.72 18.99
C ASP A 255 -29.88 7.56 17.71
N LYS A 256 -29.04 8.57 17.48
CA LYS A 256 -29.22 9.54 16.37
C LYS A 256 -28.70 9.02 15.04
N LEU A 257 -27.63 8.22 15.06
CA LEU A 257 -27.02 7.65 13.86
C LEU A 257 -28.05 6.86 13.04
N HIS A 258 -28.80 5.94 13.67
CA HIS A 258 -29.84 5.15 13.00
C HIS A 258 -30.87 5.99 12.24
N SER A 259 -31.19 7.19 12.72
CA SER A 259 -32.15 8.09 12.08
C SER A 259 -31.56 8.92 10.93
N ALA A 260 -30.24 9.03 10.85
CA ALA A 260 -29.55 9.89 9.89
C ALA A 260 -29.41 9.23 8.51
N LYS A 261 -30.34 9.54 7.60
CA LYS A 261 -30.27 9.10 6.20
C LYS A 261 -29.34 9.95 5.34
N THR A 262 -29.02 11.16 5.79
CA THR A 262 -28.17 12.15 5.13
C THR A 262 -27.24 12.79 6.16
N THR A 263 -26.22 13.51 5.69
CA THR A 263 -25.34 14.32 6.54
C THR A 263 -26.16 15.25 7.45
N GLN A 264 -25.86 15.21 8.74
CA GLN A 264 -26.40 16.09 9.77
C GLN A 264 -25.28 16.98 10.30
N TYR A 265 -25.60 18.21 10.67
CA TYR A 265 -24.69 19.17 11.31
C TYR A 265 -25.35 19.74 12.56
N ARG A 266 -24.60 19.81 13.66
CA ARG A 266 -25.00 20.49 14.91
C ARG A 266 -23.82 21.26 15.47
N ASP A 267 -24.09 22.44 16.01
CA ASP A 267 -23.11 23.34 16.65
C ASP A 267 -23.56 23.83 18.04
N ASP A 268 -24.62 23.22 18.57
CA ASP A 268 -25.26 23.53 19.85
C ASP A 268 -25.07 22.41 20.86
N LEU A 269 -24.02 21.59 20.66
CA LEU A 269 -23.63 20.52 21.54
C LEU A 269 -22.55 20.99 22.51
N THR A 270 -22.65 20.53 23.75
CA THR A 270 -21.65 20.76 24.79
C THR A 270 -21.23 19.42 25.36
N ALA A 271 -19.92 19.17 25.40
CA ALA A 271 -19.37 17.97 26.01
C ALA A 271 -18.61 18.30 27.28
N LYS A 272 -18.67 17.37 28.23
CA LYS A 272 -17.83 17.41 29.43
C LYS A 272 -16.68 16.43 29.26
N ILE A 273 -15.46 16.94 29.14
CA ILE A 273 -14.22 16.16 28.97
C ILE A 273 -13.22 16.61 30.02
N SER A 274 -12.62 15.67 30.76
CA SER A 274 -11.62 15.96 31.81
C SER A 274 -12.01 17.09 32.79
N ASN A 275 -13.31 17.16 33.11
CA ASN A 275 -13.94 18.17 33.97
C ASN A 275 -14.03 19.60 33.39
N GLU A 276 -13.66 19.80 32.13
CA GLU A 276 -13.90 21.01 31.36
C GLU A 276 -15.14 20.87 30.47
N SER A 277 -15.78 22.01 30.18
CA SER A 277 -16.95 22.07 29.30
C SER A 277 -16.53 22.67 27.96
N ILE A 278 -16.60 21.86 26.90
CA ILE A 278 -16.25 22.28 25.54
C ILE A 278 -17.50 22.38 24.67
N ARG A 279 -17.57 23.39 23.80
CA ARG A 279 -18.62 23.50 22.78
C ARG A 279 -18.17 22.73 21.53
N LEU A 280 -19.03 21.85 21.02
CA LEU A 280 -18.73 20.96 19.92
C LEU A 280 -19.57 21.24 18.69
N GLY A 281 -18.89 21.28 17.54
CA GLY A 281 -19.48 21.08 16.23
C GLY A 281 -19.43 19.59 15.88
N ALA A 282 -20.57 18.97 15.63
CA ALA A 282 -20.66 17.58 15.20
C ALA A 282 -21.26 17.49 13.79
N THR A 283 -20.54 16.82 12.89
CA THR A 283 -21.05 16.40 11.58
C THR A 283 -21.09 14.89 11.53
N TYR A 284 -22.21 14.28 11.18
CA TYR A 284 -22.29 12.84 11.04
C TYR A 284 -23.10 12.42 9.82
N SER A 285 -22.66 11.38 9.13
CA SER A 285 -23.27 10.90 7.89
C SER A 285 -23.12 9.39 7.72
N PRO A 286 -24.10 8.71 7.09
CA PRO A 286 -23.98 7.30 6.77
C PRO A 286 -22.89 7.08 5.71
N ILE A 287 -22.07 6.04 5.90
CA ILE A 287 -21.11 5.58 4.90
C ILE A 287 -21.91 4.90 3.80
N ARG A 288 -21.84 5.43 2.57
CA ARG A 288 -22.46 4.81 1.39
C ARG A 288 -21.36 4.21 0.53
N SER A 289 -21.13 2.92 0.69
CA SER A 289 -20.22 2.19 -0.18
C SER A 289 -20.96 1.79 -1.45
N THR A 290 -20.32 1.97 -2.62
CA THR A 290 -20.90 1.54 -3.90
C THR A 290 -20.81 0.03 -4.13
N ASN A 291 -20.02 -0.71 -3.31
CA ASN A 291 -19.61 -2.09 -3.59
C ASN A 291 -19.70 -3.08 -2.40
N SER A 292 -20.29 -2.75 -1.25
CA SER A 292 -20.39 -3.68 -0.12
C SER A 292 -21.83 -4.03 0.27
N VAL A 293 -22.07 -5.33 0.53
CA VAL A 293 -23.37 -5.93 0.89
C VAL A 293 -23.63 -5.96 2.41
N SER A 294 -22.69 -5.49 3.25
CA SER A 294 -22.91 -5.49 4.70
C SER A 294 -22.16 -4.36 5.42
N ASP A 295 -22.90 -3.69 6.30
CA ASP A 295 -22.51 -2.70 7.32
C ASP A 295 -22.19 -1.27 6.87
N ASP A 296 -23.20 -0.60 6.32
CA ASP A 296 -23.25 0.88 6.25
C ASP A 296 -23.28 1.45 7.68
N GLY A 297 -22.10 1.68 8.22
CA GLY A 297 -21.86 2.43 9.45
C GLY A 297 -21.92 3.94 9.22
N TYR A 298 -21.32 4.71 10.13
CA TYR A 298 -21.38 6.17 10.08
C TYR A 298 -20.00 6.80 10.28
N VAL A 299 -19.73 7.90 9.57
CA VAL A 299 -18.62 8.79 9.88
C VAL A 299 -19.14 9.92 10.75
N ILE A 300 -18.38 10.23 11.80
CA ILE A 300 -18.62 11.30 12.76
C ILE A 300 -17.37 12.16 12.78
N ILE A 301 -17.55 13.47 12.62
CA ILE A 301 -16.53 14.48 12.71
C ILE A 301 -16.89 15.39 13.88
N LEU A 302 -16.00 15.49 14.87
CA LEU A 302 -16.16 16.35 16.03
C LEU A 302 -15.09 17.45 15.98
N ARG A 303 -15.53 18.69 16.16
CA ARG A 303 -14.69 19.88 16.19
C ARG A 303 -14.94 20.64 17.47
N ASP A 304 -13.87 21.00 18.18
CA ASP A 304 -13.94 21.99 19.24
C ASP A 304 -14.17 23.38 18.64
N ILE A 305 -15.34 23.95 18.92
CA ILE A 305 -15.75 25.28 18.47
C ILE A 305 -15.82 26.27 19.63
N THR A 306 -15.26 25.93 20.81
CA THR A 306 -15.30 26.76 22.03
C THR A 306 -14.75 28.15 21.78
N LYS A 307 -13.56 28.25 21.16
CA LYS A 307 -12.95 29.56 20.88
C LYS A 307 -13.78 30.37 19.89
N GLN A 308 -14.31 29.73 18.85
CA GLN A 308 -15.14 30.40 17.85
C GLN A 308 -16.42 30.95 18.49
N LYS A 309 -17.14 30.11 19.23
CA LYS A 309 -18.36 30.51 19.93
C LYS A 309 -18.10 31.56 21.00
N SER A 310 -16.97 31.53 21.71
CA SER A 310 -16.59 32.57 22.66
C SER A 310 -16.37 33.92 21.98
N LEU A 311 -15.79 33.96 20.79
CA LEU A 311 -15.62 35.19 20.02
C LEU A 311 -16.96 35.70 19.46
N ASP A 312 -17.83 34.78 19.04
CA ASP A 312 -19.19 35.14 18.61
C ASP A 312 -19.99 35.75 19.77
N ASP A 313 -19.92 35.13 20.97
CA ASP A 313 -20.59 35.62 22.18
C ASP A 313 -20.05 37.02 22.59
N GLU A 314 -18.72 37.22 22.59
CA GLU A 314 -18.07 38.51 22.90
C GLU A 314 -18.47 39.61 21.90
N ARG A 315 -18.54 39.27 20.61
CA ARG A 315 -18.99 40.19 19.57
C ARG A 315 -20.45 40.60 19.78
N ASP A 316 -21.32 39.65 20.09
CA ASP A 316 -22.74 39.91 20.27
C ASP A 316 -22.99 40.73 21.55
N GLU A 317 -22.24 40.48 22.63
CA GLU A 317 -22.23 41.31 23.85
C GLU A 317 -21.77 42.74 23.54
N PHE A 318 -20.67 42.90 22.80
CA PHE A 318 -20.18 44.22 22.39
C PHE A 318 -21.23 45.00 21.59
N ILE A 319 -21.87 44.36 20.59
CA ILE A 319 -22.93 44.99 19.79
C ILE A 319 -24.12 45.38 20.68
N SER A 320 -24.50 44.53 21.64
CA SER A 320 -25.59 44.82 22.56
C SER A 320 -25.29 46.04 23.45
N VAL A 321 -24.08 46.09 24.03
CA VAL A 321 -23.63 47.21 24.87
C VAL A 321 -23.58 48.50 24.07
N VAL A 322 -22.92 48.50 22.90
CA VAL A 322 -22.86 49.69 22.04
C VAL A 322 -24.25 50.16 21.62
N SER A 323 -25.15 49.23 21.29
CA SER A 323 -26.54 49.58 20.93
C SER A 323 -27.28 50.23 22.10
N HIS A 324 -27.06 49.78 23.32
CA HIS A 324 -27.66 50.37 24.52
C HIS A 324 -27.12 51.78 24.81
N GLU A 325 -25.79 51.93 24.74
CA GLU A 325 -25.11 53.21 24.98
C GLU A 325 -25.41 54.26 23.90
N LEU A 326 -25.69 53.84 22.66
CA LEU A 326 -26.14 54.73 21.59
C LEU A 326 -27.64 55.08 21.70
N ARG A 327 -28.49 54.12 22.08
CA ARG A 327 -29.95 54.33 22.13
C ARG A 327 -30.36 55.39 23.16
N THR A 328 -29.70 55.40 24.32
CA THR A 328 -30.01 56.30 25.43
C THR A 328 -29.89 57.79 25.04
N PRO A 329 -28.74 58.30 24.58
CA PRO A 329 -28.59 59.70 24.18
C PRO A 329 -29.47 60.07 22.98
N ILE A 330 -29.69 59.16 22.02
CA ILE A 330 -30.62 59.37 20.91
C ILE A 330 -32.04 59.62 21.44
N THR A 331 -32.50 58.77 22.38
CA THR A 331 -33.84 58.89 22.97
C THR A 331 -34.00 60.20 23.74
N ILE A 332 -32.97 60.63 24.48
CA ILE A 332 -32.98 61.91 25.22
C ILE A 332 -33.01 63.09 24.25
N ALA A 333 -32.21 63.06 23.18
CA ALA A 333 -32.19 64.12 22.17
C ALA A 333 -33.54 64.24 21.44
N GLU A 334 -34.08 63.11 20.99
CA GLU A 334 -35.38 63.04 20.31
C GLU A 334 -36.52 63.50 21.22
N GLY A 335 -36.54 63.04 22.48
CA GLY A 335 -37.55 63.45 23.46
C GLY A 335 -37.49 64.95 23.76
N SER A 336 -36.27 65.51 23.89
CA SER A 336 -36.07 66.94 24.12
C SER A 336 -36.56 67.77 22.93
N LEU A 337 -36.22 67.38 21.70
CA LEU A 337 -36.68 68.04 20.48
C LEU A 337 -38.20 67.92 20.28
N SER A 338 -38.77 66.75 20.56
CA SER A 338 -40.23 66.54 20.49
C SER A 338 -40.98 67.44 21.47
N ASN A 339 -40.47 67.58 22.70
CA ASN A 339 -41.02 68.49 23.70
C ASN A 339 -40.94 69.96 23.24
N VAL A 340 -39.80 70.38 22.68
CA VAL A 340 -39.63 71.72 22.11
C VAL A 340 -40.64 71.97 20.98
N SER A 341 -40.81 71.02 20.06
CA SER A 341 -41.76 71.10 18.94
C SER A 341 -43.21 71.25 19.41
N LEU A 342 -43.59 70.58 20.51
CA LEU A 342 -44.91 70.75 21.14
C LEU A 342 -45.06 72.10 21.83
N MET A 343 -44.02 72.57 22.52
CA MET A 343 -44.04 73.83 23.26
C MET A 343 -44.11 75.06 22.34
N ILE A 344 -43.45 75.04 21.18
CA ILE A 344 -43.49 76.13 20.19
C ILE A 344 -44.92 76.42 19.70
N LYS A 345 -45.81 75.42 19.72
CA LYS A 345 -47.21 75.57 19.30
C LYS A 345 -48.09 76.25 20.35
N ARG A 346 -47.58 76.54 21.55
CA ARG A 346 -48.32 77.19 22.65
C ARG A 346 -47.84 78.63 22.84
N PRO A 347 -48.76 79.61 22.98
CA PRO A 347 -48.40 81.04 23.04
C PRO A 347 -47.69 81.47 24.33
N ASP A 348 -47.80 80.69 25.43
CA ASP A 348 -47.41 81.14 26.77
C ASP A 348 -46.17 80.43 27.35
N ILE A 349 -45.32 79.84 26.52
CA ILE A 349 -44.12 79.11 26.99
C ILE A 349 -42.92 80.08 27.12
N PRO A 350 -42.22 80.10 28.27
CA PRO A 350 -40.98 80.87 28.42
C PRO A 350 -39.91 80.41 27.43
N LYS A 351 -39.28 81.37 26.72
CA LYS A 351 -38.18 81.09 25.76
C LYS A 351 -37.06 80.26 26.36
N GLU A 352 -36.78 80.45 27.64
CA GLU A 352 -35.75 79.72 28.39
C GLU A 352 -35.98 78.20 28.39
N ARG A 353 -37.24 77.74 28.46
CA ARG A 353 -37.55 76.30 28.38
C ARG A 353 -37.29 75.71 26.99
N LEU A 354 -37.53 76.49 25.94
CA LEU A 354 -37.25 76.08 24.56
C LEU A 354 -35.74 75.97 24.32
N ILE A 355 -34.98 76.96 24.80
CA ILE A 355 -33.51 76.98 24.72
C ILE A 355 -32.92 75.78 25.47
N ASN A 356 -33.41 75.49 26.68
CA ASN A 356 -32.93 74.34 27.46
C ASN A 356 -33.18 73.01 26.73
N GLY A 357 -34.37 72.80 26.15
CA GLY A 357 -34.65 71.57 25.40
C GLY A 357 -33.76 71.40 24.16
N ILE A 358 -33.48 72.49 23.44
CA ILE A 358 -32.54 72.46 22.30
C ILE A 358 -31.10 72.21 22.78
N SER A 359 -30.68 72.85 23.88
CA SER A 359 -29.34 72.65 24.46
C SER A 359 -29.13 71.20 24.89
N THR A 360 -30.09 70.61 25.61
CA THR A 360 -30.03 69.20 26.02
C THR A 360 -29.93 68.27 24.81
N ALA A 361 -30.71 68.50 23.75
CA ALA A 361 -30.60 67.70 22.54
C ALA A 361 -29.23 67.86 21.85
N HIS A 362 -28.72 69.08 21.78
CA HIS A 362 -27.42 69.36 21.18
C HIS A 362 -26.27 68.71 21.95
N GLU A 363 -26.30 68.76 23.29
CA GLU A 363 -25.33 68.10 24.16
C GLU A 363 -25.29 66.58 23.94
N GLN A 364 -26.45 65.94 23.83
CA GLN A 364 -26.52 64.49 23.58
C GLN A 364 -26.01 64.12 22.17
N ILE A 365 -26.23 64.96 21.16
CA ILE A 365 -25.66 64.77 19.81
C ILE A 365 -24.13 64.92 19.83
N ILE A 366 -23.60 65.91 20.55
CA ILE A 366 -22.14 66.05 20.73
C ILE A 366 -21.56 64.84 21.46
N PHE A 367 -22.25 64.35 22.50
CA PHE A 367 -21.85 63.16 23.23
C PHE A 367 -21.77 61.94 22.30
N LEU A 368 -22.82 61.69 21.49
CA LEU A 368 -22.82 60.64 20.46
C LEU A 368 -21.65 60.78 19.47
N ALA A 369 -21.41 61.99 18.96
CA ALA A 369 -20.34 62.25 18.01
C ALA A 369 -18.95 62.00 18.60
N ARG A 370 -18.77 62.20 19.92
CA ARG A 370 -17.53 61.85 20.65
C ARG A 370 -17.40 60.36 20.97
N MET A 371 -18.51 59.61 20.94
CA MET A 371 -18.51 58.18 21.23
C MET A 371 -18.16 57.34 19.99
N VAL A 372 -18.46 57.87 18.80
CA VAL A 372 -18.21 57.23 17.50
C VAL A 372 -16.81 57.54 16.94
N ASN A 373 -16.24 58.69 17.28
CA ASN A 373 -14.86 59.07 16.93
C ASN A 373 -13.88 58.65 18.02
#